data_AF-A0A1B8AJK8-F1
#
_entry.id   AF-A0A1B8AJK8-F1
#
_cell.length_a   1.000
_cell.length_b   1.000
_cell.length_c   1.000
_cell.angle_alpha   90.00
_cell.angle_beta   90.00
_cell.angle_gamma   90.00
#
_symmetry.space_group_name_H-M   'P 1'
#
loop_
_entity.id
_entity.type
_entity.pdbx_description
1 polymer ?
#
loop_
_entity_poly.entity_id
_entity_poly.type
_entity_poly.pdbx_seq_one_letter_code
_entity_poly.pdbx_strand_id
1 'polypeptide(L)'
;MDRPASPRPIDREIAKAHGESVSLDATRDKLRATKLSTKQSPEEIIVERTREVGRLRAEVAYLQDVRRLGEYLCEEVEYVIDRLQLAVIAFHKGLQQIEGGQLELAE
;
A
#
# COMPACT_ATOMS: atom_id res chain seq x y z
N MET A 1 -10.81 -19.02 -54.34
CA MET A 1 -9.84 -19.62 -53.40
C MET A 1 -10.58 -19.91 -52.11
N ASP A 2 -11.00 -21.17 -51.93
CA ASP A 2 -11.66 -21.63 -50.70
C ASP A 2 -10.66 -21.72 -49.56
N ARG A 3 -10.75 -20.80 -48.60
CA ARG A 3 -9.99 -20.89 -47.35
C ARG A 3 -10.78 -21.77 -46.38
N PRO A 4 -10.18 -22.80 -45.77
CA PRO A 4 -10.88 -23.61 -44.79
C PRO A 4 -11.36 -22.74 -43.61
N ALA A 5 -12.53 -23.07 -43.09
CA ALA A 5 -13.12 -22.37 -41.95
C ALA A 5 -12.18 -22.45 -40.73
N SER A 6 -12.22 -21.41 -39.90
CA SER A 6 -11.43 -21.36 -38.67
C SER A 6 -11.84 -22.51 -37.72
N PRO A 7 -10.88 -23.21 -37.08
CA PRO A 7 -11.18 -24.33 -36.20
C PRO A 7 -12.05 -23.88 -35.01
N ARG A 8 -13.11 -24.64 -34.74
CA ARG A 8 -13.98 -24.42 -33.59
C ARG A 8 -13.24 -24.85 -32.31
N PRO A 9 -13.68 -24.37 -31.12
CA PRO A 9 -13.04 -24.74 -29.85
C PRO A 9 -12.94 -26.25 -29.60
N ILE A 10 -13.93 -27.03 -30.04
CA ILE A 10 -13.90 -28.49 -29.95
C ILE A 10 -12.82 -29.09 -30.84
N ASP A 11 -12.59 -28.53 -32.03
CA ASP A 11 -11.57 -29.00 -32.97
C ASP A 11 -10.16 -28.81 -32.39
N ARG A 12 -9.96 -27.78 -31.55
CA ARG A 12 -8.70 -27.55 -30.82
C ARG A 12 -8.47 -28.54 -29.69
N GLU A 13 -9.51 -28.89 -28.94
CA GLU A 13 -9.40 -29.92 -27.88
C GLU A 13 -9.16 -31.31 -28.46
N ILE A 14 -9.78 -31.63 -29.60
CA ILE A 14 -9.53 -32.89 -30.32
C ILE A 14 -8.08 -32.91 -30.84
N ALA A 15 -7.58 -31.81 -31.41
CA ALA A 15 -6.21 -31.73 -31.90
C ALA A 15 -5.16 -31.93 -30.79
N LYS A 16 -5.45 -31.51 -29.55
CA LYS A 16 -4.58 -31.73 -28.38
C LYS A 16 -4.50 -33.19 -27.94
N ALA A 17 -5.47 -34.03 -28.33
CA ALA A 17 -5.45 -35.45 -28.01
C ALA A 17 -4.48 -36.26 -28.88
N HIS A 18 -3.75 -35.62 -29.80
CA HIS A 18 -2.66 -36.23 -30.59
C HIS A 18 -3.01 -37.56 -31.29
N GLY A 19 -4.28 -37.74 -31.68
CA GLY A 19 -4.75 -38.95 -32.37
C GLY A 19 -5.40 -40.00 -31.46
N GLU A 20 -5.48 -39.75 -30.16
CA GLU A 20 -6.22 -40.60 -29.22
C GLU A 20 -7.74 -40.40 -29.35
N SER A 21 -8.51 -41.44 -29.00
CA SER A 21 -9.97 -41.38 -29.03
C SER A 21 -10.50 -40.47 -27.93
N VAL A 22 -11.27 -39.45 -28.31
CA VAL A 22 -11.83 -38.44 -27.38
C VAL A 22 -13.36 -38.49 -27.41
N SER A 23 -13.98 -38.56 -26.24
CA SER A 23 -15.44 -38.42 -26.13
C SER A 23 -15.85 -36.97 -26.42
N LEU A 24 -16.67 -36.78 -27.46
CA LEU A 24 -17.18 -35.47 -27.84
C LEU A 24 -18.09 -34.88 -26.74
N ASP A 25 -18.86 -35.71 -26.05
CA ASP A 25 -19.74 -35.29 -24.96
C ASP A 25 -18.92 -34.83 -23.75
N ALA A 26 -17.92 -35.61 -23.33
CA ALA A 26 -17.02 -35.22 -22.25
C ALA A 26 -16.22 -33.95 -22.58
N THR A 27 -15.81 -33.79 -23.84
CA THR A 27 -15.12 -32.59 -24.33
C THR A 27 -16.05 -31.38 -24.30
N ARG A 28 -17.31 -31.55 -24.69
CA ARG A 28 -18.34 -30.50 -24.64
C ARG A 28 -18.65 -30.09 -23.21
N ASP A 29 -18.73 -31.04 -22.29
CA ASP A 29 -18.99 -30.79 -20.88
C ASP A 29 -17.82 -30.08 -20.20
N LYS A 30 -16.58 -30.48 -20.51
CA LYS A 30 -15.38 -29.72 -20.09
C LYS A 30 -15.42 -28.27 -20.57
N LEU A 31 -15.69 -28.05 -21.86
CA LEU A 31 -15.76 -26.70 -22.43
C LEU A 31 -16.88 -25.86 -21.81
N ARG A 32 -18.02 -26.48 -21.47
CA ARG A 32 -19.12 -25.81 -20.74
C ARG A 32 -18.73 -25.49 -19.29
N ALA A 33 -18.09 -26.42 -18.61
CA ALA A 33 -17.61 -26.22 -17.23
C ALA A 33 -16.56 -25.10 -17.15
N THR A 34 -15.64 -25.00 -18.12
CA THR A 34 -14.66 -23.91 -18.19
C THR A 34 -15.34 -22.56 -18.40
N LYS A 35 -16.41 -22.49 -19.22
CA LYS A 35 -17.20 -21.26 -19.38
C LYS A 35 -17.97 -20.87 -18.11
N LEU A 36 -18.39 -21.84 -17.31
CA LEU A 36 -19.09 -21.63 -16.04
C LEU A 36 -18.14 -21.33 -14.88
N SER A 37 -16.85 -21.68 -15.00
CA SER A 37 -15.82 -21.51 -13.97
C SER A 37 -15.38 -20.04 -13.78
N THR A 38 -15.53 -19.19 -14.79
CA THR A 38 -15.34 -17.74 -14.66
C THR A 38 -16.60 -17.10 -14.11
N LYS A 39 -16.72 -17.06 -12.76
CA LYS A 39 -17.86 -16.46 -12.05
C LYS A 39 -17.99 -14.94 -12.21
N GLN A 40 -16.93 -14.26 -12.64
CA GLN A 40 -16.95 -12.83 -12.96
C GLN A 40 -16.40 -12.61 -14.36
N SER A 41 -17.01 -11.70 -15.10
CA SER A 41 -16.47 -11.25 -16.38
C SER A 41 -15.17 -10.46 -16.14
N PRO A 42 -14.24 -10.44 -17.10
CA PRO A 42 -13.05 -9.59 -17.01
C PRO A 42 -13.37 -8.11 -16.75
N GLU A 43 -14.50 -7.62 -17.25
CA GLU A 43 -14.99 -6.25 -17.06
C GLU A 43 -15.37 -5.99 -15.59
N GLU A 44 -16.06 -6.95 -14.95
CA GLU A 44 -16.40 -6.87 -13.53
C GLU A 44 -15.14 -6.82 -12.65
N ILE A 45 -14.13 -7.63 -12.99
CA ILE A 45 -12.84 -7.64 -12.30
C ILE A 45 -12.15 -6.27 -12.44
N ILE A 46 -12.14 -5.69 -13.64
CA ILE A 46 -11.54 -4.37 -13.88
C ILE A 46 -12.24 -3.28 -13.04
N VAL A 47 -13.57 -3.30 -12.99
CA VAL A 47 -14.35 -2.33 -12.20
C VAL A 47 -14.03 -2.46 -10.71
N GLU A 48 -14.01 -3.70 -10.19
CA GLU A 48 -13.70 -3.97 -8.79
C GLU A 48 -12.29 -3.51 -8.42
N ARG A 49 -11.29 -3.86 -9.23
CA ARG A 49 -9.89 -3.43 -9.03
C ARG A 49 -9.73 -1.92 -9.14
N THR A 50 -10.45 -1.26 -10.04
CA THR A 50 -10.39 0.21 -10.16
C THR A 50 -10.92 0.88 -8.90
N ARG A 51 -12.01 0.37 -8.31
CA ARG A 51 -12.54 0.87 -7.03
C ARG A 51 -11.56 0.64 -5.89
N GLU A 52 -10.97 -0.55 -5.83
CA GLU A 52 -9.98 -0.90 -4.80
C GLU A 52 -8.74 0.02 -4.89
N VAL A 53 -8.21 0.26 -6.09
CA VAL A 53 -7.10 1.20 -6.30
C VAL A 53 -7.47 2.61 -5.86
N GLY A 54 -8.69 3.07 -6.14
CA GLY A 54 -9.18 4.36 -5.66
C GLY A 54 -9.16 4.46 -4.14
N ARG A 55 -9.66 3.42 -3.44
CA ARG A 55 -9.65 3.34 -1.97
C ARG A 55 -8.23 3.36 -1.42
N LEU A 56 -7.33 2.55 -1.98
CA LEU A 56 -5.93 2.46 -1.54
C LEU A 56 -5.19 3.78 -1.74
N ARG A 57 -5.45 4.51 -2.83
CA ARG A 57 -4.86 5.84 -3.05
C ARG A 57 -5.31 6.85 -1.99
N ALA A 58 -6.58 6.84 -1.63
CA ALA A 58 -7.09 7.70 -0.56
C ALA A 58 -6.46 7.36 0.80
N GLU A 59 -6.30 6.08 1.09
CA GLU A 59 -5.65 5.60 2.32
C GLU A 59 -4.17 6.00 2.39
N VAL A 60 -3.44 5.88 1.28
CA VAL A 60 -2.04 6.34 1.19
C VAL A 60 -1.94 7.85 1.42
N ALA A 61 -2.81 8.65 0.80
CA ALA A 61 -2.82 10.10 0.98
C ALA A 61 -3.06 10.48 2.45
N TYR A 62 -4.05 9.84 3.10
CA TYR A 62 -4.32 10.04 4.51
C TYR A 62 -3.11 9.73 5.40
N LEU A 63 -2.46 8.58 5.18
CA LEU A 63 -1.28 8.17 5.95
C LEU A 63 -0.08 9.11 5.75
N GLN A 64 0.07 9.65 4.54
CA GLN A 64 1.11 10.66 4.26
C GLN A 64 0.84 11.96 5.03
N ASP A 65 -0.41 12.41 5.09
CA ASP A 65 -0.77 13.60 5.87
C ASP A 65 -0.53 13.41 7.36
N VAL A 66 -0.93 12.26 7.91
CA VAL A 66 -0.68 11.93 9.32
C VAL A 66 0.82 11.90 9.63
N ARG A 67 1.62 11.30 8.75
CA ARG A 67 3.08 11.26 8.91
C ARG A 67 3.68 12.67 8.94
N ARG A 68 3.30 13.52 7.99
CA ARG A 68 3.78 14.90 7.91
C ARG A 68 3.44 15.70 9.17
N LEU A 69 2.23 15.53 9.71
CA LEU A 69 1.83 16.17 10.97
C LEU A 69 2.66 15.66 12.15
N GLY A 70 2.97 14.35 12.18
CA GLY A 70 3.84 13.76 13.19
C GLY A 70 5.27 14.31 13.12
N GLU A 71 5.84 14.43 11.91
CA GLU A 71 7.17 15.02 11.69
C GLU A 71 7.22 16.47 12.20
N TYR A 72 6.24 17.29 11.85
CA TYR A 72 6.14 18.67 12.34
C TYR A 72 6.05 18.74 13.88
N LEU A 73 5.25 17.87 14.50
CA LEU A 73 5.14 17.83 15.96
C LEU A 73 6.48 17.46 16.62
N CYS A 74 7.22 16.52 16.05
CA CYS A 74 8.55 16.16 16.56
C CYS A 74 9.50 17.35 16.51
N GLU A 75 9.54 18.09 15.40
CA GLU A 75 10.38 19.29 15.25
C GLU A 75 10.04 20.36 16.30
N GLU A 76 8.74 20.63 16.52
CA GLU A 76 8.30 21.58 17.54
C GLU A 76 8.68 21.14 18.96
N VAL A 77 8.55 19.85 19.28
CA VAL A 77 8.93 19.31 20.59
C VAL A 77 10.44 19.41 20.80
N GLU A 78 11.25 19.08 19.79
CA GLU A 78 12.71 19.25 19.84
C GLU A 78 13.09 20.71 20.09
N TYR A 79 12.48 21.64 19.36
CA TYR A 79 12.69 23.07 19.56
C TYR A 79 12.37 23.53 20.98
N VAL A 80 11.25 23.07 21.55
CA VAL A 80 10.87 23.40 22.93
C VAL A 80 11.87 22.83 23.94
N ILE A 81 12.33 21.58 23.73
CA ILE A 81 13.33 20.95 24.59
C ILE A 81 14.63 21.77 24.60
N ASP A 82 15.13 22.17 23.43
CA ASP A 82 16.34 22.98 23.32
C ASP A 82 16.22 24.31 24.09
N ARG A 83 15.07 24.98 23.97
CA ARG A 83 14.82 26.22 24.72
C ARG A 83 14.78 26.00 26.22
N LEU A 84 14.17 24.91 26.67
CA LEU A 84 14.13 24.56 28.09
C LEU A 84 15.51 24.23 28.63
N GLN A 85 16.33 23.49 27.88
CA GLN A 85 17.71 23.21 28.27
C GLN A 85 18.52 24.49 28.45
N LEU A 86 18.41 25.43 27.50
CA LEU A 86 19.06 26.73 27.60
C LEU A 86 18.57 27.53 28.82
N ALA A 87 17.26 27.52 29.09
CA ALA A 87 16.69 28.19 30.24
C ALA A 87 17.20 27.60 31.57
N VAL A 88 17.29 26.26 31.68
CA VAL A 88 17.84 25.57 32.86
C VAL A 88 19.31 25.93 33.06
N ILE A 89 20.11 25.94 31.99
CA ILE A 89 21.53 26.34 32.07
C ILE A 89 21.66 27.79 32.54
N ALA A 90 20.87 28.70 31.97
CA ALA A 90 20.88 30.11 32.36
C ALA A 90 20.48 30.30 33.83
N PHE A 91 19.45 29.58 34.28
CA PHE A 91 19.01 29.59 35.67
C PHE A 91 20.09 29.07 36.62
N HIS A 92 20.73 27.95 36.29
CA HIS A 92 21.81 27.38 37.11
C HIS A 92 23.01 28.33 37.21
N LYS A 93 23.40 28.97 36.10
CA LYS A 93 24.45 30.00 36.10
C LYS A 93 24.09 31.18 37.00
N GLY A 94 22.83 31.64 36.95
CA GLY A 94 22.35 32.72 37.81
C GLY A 94 22.43 32.35 39.29
N LEU A 95 22.05 31.11 39.65
CA LEU A 95 22.18 30.62 41.04
C LEU A 95 23.64 30.60 41.51
N GLN A 96 24.56 30.07 40.71
CA GLN A 96 25.99 30.05 41.05
C GLN A 96 26.57 31.46 41.26
N GLN A 97 26.12 32.44 40.49
CA GLN A 97 26.54 33.84 40.65
C GLN A 97 26.01 34.46 41.95
N ILE A 98 24.78 34.11 42.35
CA ILE A 98 24.20 34.57 43.62
C ILE A 98 24.95 33.94 44.79
N GLU A 99 25.21 32.62 44.73
CA GLU A 99 25.94 31.89 45.78
C GLU A 99 27.40 32.36 45.90
N GLY A 100 28.08 32.59 44.78
CA GLY A 100 29.44 33.14 44.75
C GLY A 100 29.52 34.60 45.24
N GLY A 101 28.54 35.43 44.84
CA GLY A 101 28.48 36.83 45.27
C GLY A 101 28.13 37.01 46.75
N GLN A 102 27.45 36.04 47.38
CA GLN A 102 27.24 36.04 48.84
C GLN A 102 28.52 35.75 49.62
N LEU A 103 29.49 35.04 49.04
CA LEU A 103 30.79 34.80 49.67
C LEU A 103 31.71 36.03 49.62
N GLU A 104 31.72 36.76 48.50
CA GLU A 104 32.55 37.98 48.35
C GLU A 104 32.07 39.17 49.20
N LEU A 105 30.79 39.20 49.59
CA LEU A 105 30.23 40.24 50.47
C LEU A 105 30.40 39.92 51.98
N ALA A 106 30.94 38.74 52.31
CA ALA A 106 31.11 38.27 53.68
C ALA A 106 32.58 38.34 54.18
N GLU A 107 33.52 38.79 53.35
CA GLU A 107 34.92 39.12 53.70
C GLU A 107 35.13 40.63 53.86
#